data_AF-A0A518GIA2-F1
#
_entry.id   AF-A0A518GIA2-F1
#
_cell.length_a   1.000
_cell.length_b   1.000
_cell.length_c   1.000
_cell.angle_alpha   90.00
_cell.angle_beta   90.00
_cell.angle_gamma   90.00
#
_symmetry.space_group_name_H-M   'P 1'
#
loop_
_entity.id
_entity.type
_entity.pdbx_description
1 polymer ?
#
loop_
_entity_poly.entity_id
_entity_poly.type
_entity_poly.pdbx_seq_one_letter_code
_entity_poly.pdbx_strand_id
1 'polypeptide(L)'
;MIKAAPDEAEDGVMTTPVRKGDLQVTVTETGTLDSARNAILTCQVEGSTTIISIVPEGTFVKEGDIVCELDSSALVDRETTQKISLTQAEALLSQAQENVEIQKTQNESDVAAAELKLSLALLDLRKFEEGEFLQQVNELSGAVTLARENLSRAEESQAFVKRMAQKGYRSQNDLEAERIAVTKAEIDLKVAEEKLKVLKDFTYVRTLEELQANAKEFEREIQRVKRKSVAALSQKQAELSKCELTFKVEKDKYERIVKQIEACTIRAPQDGQVVWANARDPRRSDAPVIEEGAVVRERQAIINLPDYDAMKVNARIHESRISLIKTGLPVRVRIDAYAGEVFAGVVDTVSSVPLSNSSFSRGDVKEYEASVRLTDAVEKVNKLRPGLSANIEIIVAELSDVLLAPVQAIVTIGRDQYAWVRSGDQYERRTVKIGRTNERQIEIKEGLADGEKVVMNPRTLFAKEVGQLENELAKKEAEQSTEGGPRRPGGPRGMGGERRGPGGPEGADGSSPMIPGGPGLPGQRGAGESGRPQGGRPDASQFEAGRARPQNEGTAGTRGPADFPVETKPAEAGAKSSENRLAPALPLPAATK
;
A
#
# COMPACT_ATOMS: atom_id res chain seq x y z
N MET A 1 46.25 -29.20 36.55
CA MET A 1 46.30 -30.67 36.54
C MET A 1 46.86 -31.13 37.86
N ILE A 2 46.05 -31.77 38.71
CA ILE A 2 46.53 -32.37 39.95
C ILE A 2 46.07 -33.83 39.92
N LYS A 3 47.00 -34.74 39.56
CA LYS A 3 46.84 -36.18 39.71
C LYS A 3 46.96 -36.49 41.20
N ALA A 4 45.83 -36.65 41.89
CA ALA A 4 45.83 -37.45 43.11
C ALA A 4 45.92 -38.92 42.66
N ALA A 5 47.08 -39.54 42.84
CA ALA A 5 47.23 -40.96 42.60
C ALA A 5 46.34 -41.71 43.60
N PRO A 6 45.56 -42.72 43.16
CA PRO A 6 44.84 -43.59 44.09
C PRO A 6 45.87 -44.34 44.92
N ASP A 7 45.71 -44.33 46.24
CA ASP A 7 46.46 -45.23 47.13
C ASP A 7 45.90 -46.64 46.91
N GLU A 8 46.69 -47.54 46.33
CA GLU A 8 46.40 -48.97 46.34
C GLU A 8 46.64 -49.50 47.76
N ALA A 9 45.58 -50.01 48.39
CA ALA A 9 45.69 -50.75 49.63
C ALA A 9 45.87 -52.25 49.34
N GLU A 10 46.52 -52.99 50.26
CA GLU A 10 46.87 -54.42 50.13
C GLU A 10 45.68 -55.37 49.87
N ASP A 11 44.43 -54.89 49.89
CA ASP A 11 43.20 -55.64 49.56
C ASP A 11 42.65 -55.40 48.14
N GLY A 12 43.37 -54.69 47.26
CA GLY A 12 42.94 -54.43 45.87
C GLY A 12 41.80 -53.41 45.73
N VAL A 13 41.44 -52.71 46.82
CA VAL A 13 40.41 -51.66 46.84
C VAL A 13 41.06 -50.29 46.63
N MET A 14 40.74 -49.63 45.51
CA MET A 14 41.21 -48.27 45.23
C MET A 14 40.42 -47.26 46.07
N THR A 15 41.11 -46.45 46.88
CA THR A 15 40.49 -45.37 47.66
C THR A 15 41.06 -44.01 47.27
N THR A 16 40.23 -42.97 47.31
CA THR A 16 40.64 -41.58 47.04
C THR A 16 40.19 -40.68 48.20
N PRO A 17 41.04 -39.79 48.73
CA PRO A 17 40.63 -38.84 49.75
C PRO A 17 39.68 -37.78 49.17
N VAL A 18 38.58 -37.50 49.87
CA VAL A 18 37.74 -36.32 49.63
C VAL A 18 38.57 -35.09 49.98
N ARG A 19 38.57 -34.08 49.10
CA ARG A 19 39.30 -32.83 49.34
C ARG A 19 38.43 -31.64 49.02
N LYS A 20 38.63 -30.55 49.76
CA LYS A 20 38.13 -29.25 49.35
C LYS A 20 38.83 -28.75 48.10
N GLY A 21 38.05 -28.20 47.17
CA GLY A 21 38.56 -27.59 45.96
C GLY A 21 37.47 -26.88 45.18
N ASP A 22 37.87 -26.27 44.07
CA ASP A 22 36.95 -25.54 43.21
C ASP A 22 36.28 -26.49 42.22
N LEU A 23 34.95 -26.52 42.19
CA LEU A 23 34.16 -27.26 41.21
C LEU A 23 33.69 -26.31 40.11
N GLN A 24 34.30 -26.46 38.94
CA GLN A 24 33.79 -25.83 37.72
C GLN A 24 32.82 -26.79 37.03
N VAL A 25 31.57 -26.40 36.86
CA VAL A 25 30.57 -27.15 36.09
C VAL A 25 30.48 -26.49 34.72
N THR A 26 30.98 -27.18 33.71
CA THR A 26 30.93 -26.72 32.32
C THR A 26 30.04 -27.60 31.48
N VAL A 27 29.38 -26.99 30.50
CA VAL A 27 28.56 -27.68 29.50
C VAL A 27 29.20 -27.42 28.14
N THR A 28 29.64 -28.49 27.49
CA THR A 28 30.23 -28.41 26.16
C THR A 28 29.19 -28.74 25.10
N GLU A 29 28.98 -27.81 24.18
CA GLU A 29 28.08 -27.94 23.03
C GLU A 29 28.78 -27.51 21.75
N THR A 30 28.22 -27.89 20.60
CA THR A 30 28.68 -27.45 19.29
C THR A 30 27.82 -26.30 18.77
N GLY A 31 28.42 -25.38 18.04
CA GLY A 31 27.70 -24.33 17.34
C GLY A 31 28.38 -23.90 16.06
N THR A 32 27.72 -23.00 15.34
CA THR A 32 28.22 -22.39 14.12
C THR A 32 28.40 -20.90 14.33
N LEU A 33 29.54 -20.36 13.92
CA LEU A 33 29.78 -18.93 13.90
C LEU A 33 28.89 -18.27 12.85
N ASP A 34 28.29 -17.15 13.19
CA ASP A 34 27.41 -16.36 12.34
C ASP A 34 27.61 -14.87 12.63
N SER A 35 27.25 -13.99 11.70
CA SER A 35 27.32 -12.55 11.95
C SER A 35 26.14 -12.10 12.80
N ALA A 36 26.40 -11.24 13.78
CA ALA A 36 25.35 -10.71 14.64
C ALA A 36 24.37 -9.81 13.86
N ARG A 37 24.90 -9.06 12.88
CA ARG A 37 24.15 -8.27 11.93
C ARG A 37 24.39 -8.81 10.53
N ASN A 38 23.30 -9.11 9.82
CA ASN A 38 23.39 -9.58 8.46
C ASN A 38 22.34 -8.85 7.62
N ALA A 39 22.79 -8.14 6.59
CA ALA A 39 21.92 -7.42 5.67
C ALA A 39 21.77 -8.21 4.36
N ILE A 40 20.56 -8.70 4.10
CA ILE A 40 20.24 -9.39 2.83
C ILE A 40 19.70 -8.35 1.85
N LEU A 41 20.43 -8.14 0.77
CA LEU A 41 20.03 -7.27 -0.34
C LEU A 41 19.24 -8.09 -1.36
N THR A 42 17.98 -7.72 -1.52
CA THR A 42 17.05 -8.36 -2.46
C THR A 42 16.76 -7.44 -3.63
N CYS A 43 16.47 -8.02 -4.80
CA CYS A 43 15.92 -7.27 -5.93
C CYS A 43 14.56 -6.67 -5.55
N GLN A 44 14.41 -5.34 -5.65
CA GLN A 44 13.12 -4.65 -5.43
C GLN A 44 12.41 -4.27 -6.74
N VAL A 45 13.04 -4.54 -7.88
CA VAL A 45 12.48 -4.26 -9.20
C VAL A 45 11.39 -5.28 -9.52
N GLU A 46 10.21 -4.80 -9.90
CA GLU A 46 9.08 -5.65 -10.27
C GLU A 46 9.39 -6.49 -11.52
N GLY A 47 9.04 -7.78 -11.49
CA GLY A 47 9.26 -8.69 -12.60
C GLY A 47 10.65 -9.32 -12.59
N SER A 48 11.34 -9.28 -13.74
CA SER A 48 12.68 -9.84 -13.92
C SER A 48 13.60 -8.86 -14.64
N THR A 49 14.83 -8.73 -14.17
CA THR A 49 15.87 -7.90 -14.78
C THR A 49 17.22 -8.62 -14.76
N THR A 50 18.17 -8.17 -15.57
CA THR A 50 19.51 -8.73 -15.67
C THR A 50 20.50 -7.91 -14.84
N ILE A 51 21.48 -8.58 -14.22
CA ILE A 51 22.59 -7.92 -13.55
C ILE A 51 23.57 -7.39 -14.62
N ILE A 52 23.84 -6.09 -14.62
CA ILE A 52 24.88 -5.48 -15.47
C ILE A 52 26.24 -5.62 -14.80
N SER A 53 26.33 -5.21 -13.54
CA SER A 53 27.56 -5.24 -12.76
C SER A 53 27.27 -5.69 -11.34
N ILE A 54 28.16 -6.52 -10.79
CA ILE A 54 28.09 -6.94 -9.38
C ILE A 54 29.48 -6.94 -8.79
N VAL A 55 29.61 -6.44 -7.57
CA VAL A 55 30.90 -6.47 -6.86
C VAL A 55 31.33 -7.92 -6.64
N PRO A 56 32.61 -8.27 -6.93
CA PRO A 56 33.11 -9.62 -6.74
C PRO A 56 32.95 -10.11 -5.30
N GLU A 57 32.64 -11.40 -5.15
CA GLU A 57 32.56 -12.05 -3.84
C GLU A 57 33.88 -11.90 -3.06
N GLY A 58 33.78 -11.60 -1.78
CA GLY A 58 34.94 -11.39 -0.90
C GLY A 58 35.47 -9.96 -0.86
N THR A 59 34.88 -9.03 -1.62
CA THR A 59 35.24 -7.60 -1.56
C THR A 59 34.58 -6.94 -0.34
N PHE A 60 35.31 -6.09 0.38
CA PHE A 60 34.74 -5.27 1.46
C PHE A 60 34.15 -3.98 0.89
N VAL A 61 32.90 -3.70 1.24
CA VAL A 61 32.16 -2.50 0.84
C VAL A 61 31.78 -1.68 2.07
N LYS A 62 31.70 -0.36 1.90
CA LYS A 62 31.22 0.56 2.93
C LYS A 62 29.74 0.88 2.72
N GLU A 63 29.09 1.37 3.76
CA GLU A 63 27.73 1.91 3.70
C GLU A 63 27.62 2.97 2.58
N GLY A 64 26.65 2.77 1.69
CA GLY A 64 26.36 3.63 0.54
C GLY A 64 27.05 3.23 -0.77
N ASP A 65 28.05 2.34 -0.73
CA ASP A 65 28.72 1.84 -1.94
C ASP A 65 27.73 1.06 -2.83
N ILE A 66 27.89 1.20 -4.15
CA ILE A 66 27.08 0.48 -5.14
C ILE A 66 27.60 -0.96 -5.19
N VAL A 67 26.73 -1.92 -4.91
CA VAL A 67 27.12 -3.34 -4.81
C VAL A 67 26.61 -4.14 -6.02
N CYS A 68 25.49 -3.72 -6.61
CA CYS A 68 24.93 -4.35 -7.80
C CYS A 68 24.15 -3.30 -8.62
N GLU A 69 24.36 -3.32 -9.93
CA GLU A 69 23.59 -2.54 -10.90
C GLU A 69 22.79 -3.48 -11.80
N LEU A 70 21.48 -3.26 -11.84
CA LEU A 70 20.54 -4.00 -12.67
C LEU A 70 20.26 -3.23 -13.96
N ASP A 71 19.89 -3.93 -15.03
CA ASP A 71 19.52 -3.29 -16.29
C ASP A 71 18.24 -2.48 -16.13
N SER A 72 18.41 -1.17 -16.28
CA SER A 72 17.35 -0.17 -16.23
C SER A 72 16.89 0.28 -17.62
N SER A 73 17.51 -0.19 -18.72
CA SER A 73 17.25 0.31 -20.07
C SER A 73 15.76 0.25 -20.43
N ALA A 74 15.14 -0.91 -20.19
CA ALA A 74 13.70 -1.10 -20.43
C ALA A 74 12.81 -0.23 -19.51
N LEU A 75 13.26 0.12 -18.30
CA LEU A 75 12.53 1.00 -17.38
C LEU A 75 12.68 2.46 -17.78
N VAL A 76 13.84 2.89 -18.26
CA VAL A 76 14.08 4.24 -18.78
C VAL A 76 13.23 4.49 -20.04
N ASP A 77 13.12 3.52 -20.94
CA ASP A 77 12.23 3.62 -22.10
C ASP A 77 10.75 3.73 -21.68
N ARG A 78 10.35 2.99 -20.63
CA ARG A 78 9.01 3.13 -20.05
C ARG A 78 8.82 4.47 -19.35
N GLU A 79 9.83 4.97 -18.65
CA GLU A 79 9.80 6.28 -18.00
C GLU A 79 9.59 7.38 -19.04
N THR A 80 10.36 7.38 -20.11
CA THR A 80 10.24 8.39 -21.18
C THR A 80 8.87 8.35 -21.83
N THR A 81 8.35 7.16 -22.14
CA THR A 81 6.99 6.98 -22.68
C THR A 81 5.92 7.45 -21.69
N GLN A 82 6.03 7.07 -20.42
CA GLN A 82 5.10 7.46 -19.36
C GLN A 82 5.15 8.97 -19.08
N LYS A 83 6.33 9.59 -19.18
CA LYS A 83 6.52 11.04 -19.04
C LYS A 83 5.82 11.80 -20.16
N ILE A 84 5.83 11.28 -21.39
CA ILE A 84 5.04 11.85 -22.49
C ILE A 84 3.55 11.80 -22.14
N SER A 85 3.05 10.65 -21.66
CA SER A 85 1.65 10.50 -21.24
C SER A 85 1.28 11.42 -20.07
N LEU A 86 2.16 11.59 -19.08
CA LEU A 86 1.98 12.53 -17.97
C LEU A 86 1.91 13.98 -18.47
N THR A 87 2.83 14.37 -19.35
CA THR A 87 2.88 15.72 -19.93
C THR A 87 1.61 16.00 -20.77
N GLN A 88 1.12 15.00 -21.51
CA GLN A 88 -0.15 15.11 -22.23
C GLN A 88 -1.35 15.28 -21.28
N ALA A 89 -1.39 14.50 -20.20
CA ALA A 89 -2.43 14.61 -19.18
C ALA A 89 -2.39 15.97 -18.46
N GLU A 90 -1.20 16.50 -18.19
CA GLU A 90 -1.00 17.84 -17.62
C GLU A 90 -1.46 18.95 -18.55
N ALA A 91 -1.14 18.86 -19.84
CA ALA A 91 -1.63 19.81 -20.84
C ALA A 91 -3.17 19.80 -20.94
N LEU A 92 -3.79 18.62 -20.91
CA LEU A 92 -5.25 18.48 -20.90
C LEU A 92 -5.87 19.02 -19.61
N LEU A 93 -5.24 18.81 -18.46
CA LEU A 93 -5.65 19.41 -17.19
C LEU A 93 -5.65 20.94 -17.27
N SER A 94 -4.53 21.52 -17.72
CA SER A 94 -4.39 22.97 -17.89
C SER A 94 -5.46 23.52 -18.83
N GLN A 95 -5.70 22.84 -19.96
CA GLN A 95 -6.75 23.22 -20.90
C GLN A 95 -8.15 23.14 -20.28
N ALA A 96 -8.43 22.10 -19.48
CA ALA A 96 -9.71 21.96 -18.78
C ALA A 96 -9.92 23.06 -17.72
N GLN A 97 -8.86 23.47 -17.02
CA GLN A 97 -8.88 24.59 -16.07
C GLN A 97 -9.22 25.89 -16.78
N GLU A 98 -8.52 26.22 -17.85
CA GLU A 98 -8.82 27.42 -18.66
C GLU A 98 -10.26 27.38 -19.22
N ASN A 99 -10.71 26.22 -19.70
CA ASN A 99 -12.07 26.07 -20.21
C ASN A 99 -13.14 26.35 -19.13
N VAL A 100 -12.88 26.02 -17.87
CA VAL A 100 -13.78 26.37 -16.75
C VAL A 100 -13.79 27.88 -16.52
N GLU A 101 -12.64 28.54 -16.56
CA GLU A 101 -12.53 30.00 -16.41
C GLU A 101 -13.20 30.74 -17.56
N ILE A 102 -12.93 30.34 -18.80
CA ILE A 102 -13.59 30.88 -19.99
C ILE A 102 -15.11 30.74 -19.86
N GLN A 103 -15.61 29.57 -19.42
CA GLN A 103 -17.04 29.36 -19.24
C GLN A 103 -17.64 30.24 -18.13
N LYS A 104 -16.91 30.51 -17.04
CA LYS A 104 -17.36 31.45 -16.00
C LYS A 104 -17.52 32.85 -16.56
N THR A 105 -16.50 33.37 -17.23
CA THR A 105 -16.52 34.70 -17.85
C THR A 105 -17.60 34.82 -18.91
N GLN A 106 -17.79 33.77 -19.73
CA GLN A 106 -18.87 33.73 -20.72
C GLN A 106 -20.25 33.75 -20.06
N ASN A 107 -20.44 32.95 -19.00
CA ASN A 107 -21.69 32.92 -18.25
C ASN A 107 -22.02 34.28 -17.63
N GLU A 108 -21.04 34.96 -17.06
CA GLU A 108 -21.21 36.31 -16.51
C GLU A 108 -21.61 37.30 -17.62
N SER A 109 -20.95 37.22 -18.78
CA SER A 109 -21.26 38.06 -19.94
C SER A 109 -22.67 37.82 -20.48
N ASP A 110 -23.09 36.55 -20.59
CA ASP A 110 -24.42 36.18 -21.07
C ASP A 110 -25.52 36.64 -20.11
N VAL A 111 -25.29 36.52 -18.80
CA VAL A 111 -26.20 37.00 -17.76
C VAL A 111 -26.28 38.53 -17.80
N ALA A 112 -25.15 39.23 -17.88
CA ALA A 112 -25.11 40.68 -17.97
C ALA A 112 -25.83 41.21 -19.23
N ALA A 113 -25.67 40.54 -20.37
CA ALA A 113 -26.40 40.88 -21.59
C ALA A 113 -27.91 40.72 -21.43
N ALA A 114 -28.37 39.67 -20.75
CA ALA A 114 -29.80 39.47 -20.46
C ALA A 114 -30.35 40.51 -19.45
N GLU A 115 -29.56 40.86 -18.44
CA GLU A 115 -29.89 41.90 -17.45
C GLU A 115 -29.97 43.29 -18.10
N LEU A 116 -29.09 43.58 -19.06
CA LEU A 116 -29.15 44.81 -19.85
C LEU A 116 -30.47 44.89 -20.64
N LYS A 117 -30.89 43.82 -21.33
CA LYS A 117 -32.17 43.81 -22.06
C LYS A 117 -33.36 44.09 -21.14
N LEU A 118 -33.38 43.48 -19.96
CA LEU A 118 -34.43 43.77 -18.96
C LEU A 118 -34.39 45.24 -18.54
N SER A 119 -33.21 45.78 -18.26
CA SER A 119 -33.07 47.17 -17.84
C SER A 119 -33.57 48.15 -18.90
N LEU A 120 -33.33 47.89 -20.18
CA LEU A 120 -33.83 48.69 -21.30
C LEU A 120 -35.35 48.60 -21.40
N ALA A 121 -35.93 47.38 -21.30
CA ALA A 121 -37.38 47.22 -21.32
C ALA A 121 -38.09 47.92 -20.15
N LEU A 122 -37.49 47.91 -18.96
CA LEU A 122 -38.00 48.66 -17.80
C LEU A 122 -37.88 50.18 -18.00
N LEU A 123 -36.82 50.64 -18.67
CA LEU A 123 -36.64 52.04 -19.02
C LEU A 123 -37.68 52.50 -20.04
N ASP A 124 -37.98 51.67 -21.05
CA ASP A 124 -39.04 51.93 -22.03
C ASP A 124 -40.42 52.03 -21.36
N LEU A 125 -40.71 51.14 -20.40
CA LEU A 125 -41.93 51.19 -19.60
C LEU A 125 -42.01 52.51 -18.81
N ARG A 126 -40.94 52.90 -18.12
CA ARG A 126 -40.90 54.17 -17.37
C ARG A 126 -41.04 55.37 -18.29
N LYS A 127 -40.36 55.37 -19.44
CA LYS A 127 -40.43 56.44 -20.44
C LYS A 127 -41.86 56.63 -20.94
N PHE A 128 -42.60 55.54 -21.13
CA PHE A 128 -43.99 55.58 -21.52
C PHE A 128 -44.88 56.17 -20.41
N GLU A 129 -44.75 55.68 -19.17
CA GLU A 129 -45.56 56.12 -18.03
C GLU A 129 -45.32 57.59 -17.63
N GLU A 130 -44.06 57.98 -17.51
CA GLU A 130 -43.66 59.29 -16.97
C GLU A 130 -43.53 60.38 -18.05
N GLY A 131 -43.31 60.00 -19.31
CA GLY A 131 -42.98 60.93 -20.39
C GLY A 131 -44.03 60.94 -21.50
N GLU A 132 -44.00 59.92 -22.36
CA GLU A 132 -44.75 59.93 -23.63
C GLU A 132 -46.26 60.00 -23.42
N PHE A 133 -46.80 59.22 -22.47
CA PHE A 133 -48.23 59.24 -22.20
C PHE A 133 -48.70 60.59 -21.63
N LEU A 134 -47.96 61.14 -20.67
CA LEU A 134 -48.23 62.46 -20.09
C LEU A 134 -48.22 63.55 -21.16
N GLN A 135 -47.25 63.52 -22.08
CA GLN A 135 -47.18 64.45 -23.21
C GLN A 135 -48.41 64.34 -24.12
N GLN A 136 -48.79 63.12 -24.51
CA GLN A 136 -49.96 62.87 -25.36
C GLN A 136 -51.28 63.30 -24.69
N VAL A 137 -51.43 63.04 -23.39
CA VAL A 137 -52.59 63.49 -22.61
C VAL A 137 -52.65 65.01 -22.57
N ASN A 138 -51.52 65.68 -22.33
CA ASN A 138 -51.46 67.14 -22.30
C ASN A 138 -51.82 67.74 -23.67
N GLU A 139 -51.30 67.19 -24.76
CA GLU A 139 -51.61 67.62 -26.13
C GLU A 139 -53.10 67.47 -26.46
N LEU A 140 -53.68 66.29 -26.23
CA LEU A 140 -55.11 66.06 -26.48
C LEU A 140 -56.00 66.88 -25.53
N SER A 141 -55.60 67.08 -24.27
CA SER A 141 -56.35 67.92 -23.34
C SER A 141 -56.32 69.40 -23.73
N GLY A 142 -55.20 69.87 -24.28
CA GLY A 142 -55.07 71.19 -24.89
C GLY A 142 -56.00 71.34 -26.10
N ALA A 143 -56.07 70.31 -26.96
CA ALA A 143 -56.99 70.29 -28.11
C ALA A 143 -58.46 70.32 -27.67
N VAL A 144 -58.85 69.55 -26.64
CA VAL A 144 -60.20 69.61 -26.04
C VAL A 144 -60.49 71.00 -25.50
N THR A 145 -59.52 71.62 -24.80
CA THR A 145 -59.67 72.97 -24.26
C THR A 145 -59.90 73.99 -25.38
N LEU A 146 -59.09 73.95 -26.43
CA LEU A 146 -59.26 74.84 -27.60
C LEU A 146 -60.60 74.62 -28.32
N ALA A 147 -61.02 73.36 -28.50
CA ALA A 147 -62.30 73.04 -29.11
C ALA A 147 -63.48 73.51 -28.26
N ARG A 148 -63.37 73.42 -26.93
CA ARG A 148 -64.38 73.93 -25.98
C ARG A 148 -64.47 75.46 -26.03
N GLU A 149 -63.35 76.16 -26.07
CA GLU A 149 -63.31 77.62 -26.23
C GLU A 149 -63.89 78.05 -27.60
N ASN A 150 -63.64 77.29 -28.67
CA ASN A 150 -64.24 77.55 -29.98
C ASN A 150 -65.76 77.37 -29.98
N LEU A 151 -66.25 76.33 -29.32
CA LEU A 151 -67.69 76.11 -29.13
C LEU A 151 -68.31 77.27 -28.35
N SER A 152 -67.74 77.64 -27.21
CA SER A 152 -68.22 78.76 -26.40
C SER A 152 -68.29 80.06 -27.21
N ARG A 153 -67.25 80.37 -27.99
CA ARG A 153 -67.26 81.55 -28.89
C ARG A 153 -68.34 81.47 -29.97
N ALA A 154 -68.56 80.30 -30.57
CA ALA A 154 -69.60 80.10 -31.57
C ALA A 154 -71.01 80.26 -30.97
N GLU A 155 -71.24 79.75 -29.75
CA GLU A 155 -72.50 79.89 -29.03
C GLU A 155 -72.80 81.35 -28.68
N GLU A 156 -71.80 82.09 -28.19
CA GLU A 156 -71.92 83.52 -27.91
C GLU A 156 -72.25 84.33 -29.17
N SER A 157 -71.55 84.05 -30.28
CA SER A 157 -71.81 84.66 -31.59
C SER A 157 -73.24 84.36 -32.05
N GLN A 158 -73.66 83.10 -32.01
CA GLN A 158 -75.02 82.69 -32.37
C GLN A 158 -76.07 83.39 -31.50
N ALA A 159 -75.86 83.47 -30.18
CA ALA A 159 -76.75 84.15 -29.25
C ALA A 159 -76.86 85.66 -29.54
N PHE A 160 -75.74 86.30 -29.92
CA PHE A 160 -75.74 87.69 -30.37
C PHE A 160 -76.51 87.88 -31.69
N VAL A 161 -76.23 87.06 -32.70
CA VAL A 161 -76.88 87.11 -34.02
C VAL A 161 -78.38 86.84 -33.92
N LYS A 162 -78.78 85.87 -33.08
CA LYS A 162 -80.19 85.56 -32.79
C LYS A 162 -80.93 86.76 -32.20
N ARG A 163 -80.32 87.47 -31.25
CA ARG A 163 -80.90 88.71 -30.67
C ARG A 163 -81.01 89.85 -31.69
N MET A 164 -80.04 89.96 -32.61
CA MET A 164 -80.06 90.98 -33.67
C MET A 164 -81.08 90.68 -34.78
N ALA A 165 -81.24 89.40 -35.14
CA ALA A 165 -82.25 88.94 -36.08
C ALA A 165 -83.67 89.17 -35.55
N GLN A 166 -83.92 88.95 -34.26
CA GLN A 166 -85.20 89.26 -33.60
C GLN A 166 -85.58 90.74 -33.68
N LYS A 167 -84.59 91.64 -33.77
CA LYS A 167 -84.78 93.09 -33.92
C LYS A 167 -84.81 93.56 -35.38
N GLY A 168 -84.69 92.65 -36.35
CA GLY A 168 -84.75 92.94 -37.78
C GLY A 168 -83.42 93.40 -38.43
N TYR A 169 -82.30 93.37 -37.71
CA TYR A 169 -81.00 93.87 -38.20
C TYR A 169 -80.12 92.82 -38.89
N ARG A 170 -80.53 91.54 -38.93
CA ARG A 170 -79.83 90.44 -39.62
C ARG A 170 -80.79 89.47 -40.29
N SER A 171 -80.30 88.73 -41.29
CA SER A 171 -81.08 87.79 -42.11
C SER A 171 -81.26 86.43 -41.42
N GLN A 172 -82.29 85.67 -41.83
CA GLN A 172 -82.46 84.26 -41.42
C GLN A 172 -81.27 83.39 -41.87
N ASN A 173 -80.71 83.66 -43.05
CA ASN A 173 -79.55 82.94 -43.56
C ASN A 173 -78.32 83.11 -42.65
N ASP A 174 -78.17 84.29 -42.01
CA ASP A 174 -77.07 84.56 -41.08
C ASP A 174 -77.22 83.73 -39.79
N LEU A 175 -78.45 83.53 -39.33
CA LEU A 175 -78.74 82.72 -38.14
C LEU A 175 -78.52 81.23 -38.40
N GLU A 176 -78.91 80.73 -39.58
CA GLU A 176 -78.64 79.36 -39.99
C GLU A 176 -77.14 79.09 -40.15
N ALA A 177 -76.37 80.03 -40.73
CA ALA A 177 -74.92 79.90 -40.83
C ALA A 177 -74.24 79.78 -39.45
N GLU A 178 -74.62 80.63 -38.48
CA GLU A 178 -74.09 80.54 -37.11
C GLU A 178 -74.54 79.26 -36.40
N ARG A 179 -75.76 78.77 -36.65
CA ARG A 179 -76.21 77.47 -36.14
C ARG A 179 -75.34 76.33 -36.66
N ILE A 180 -75.01 76.34 -37.95
CA ILE A 180 -74.11 75.36 -38.55
C ILE A 180 -72.71 75.47 -37.91
N ALA A 181 -72.23 76.70 -37.66
CA ALA A 181 -70.94 76.93 -36.99
C ALA A 181 -70.90 76.34 -35.56
N VAL A 182 -71.97 76.52 -34.77
CA VAL A 182 -72.09 75.89 -33.44
C VAL A 182 -72.08 74.38 -33.56
N THR A 183 -72.90 73.79 -34.45
CA THR A 183 -72.93 72.33 -34.61
C THR A 183 -71.60 71.76 -35.05
N LYS A 184 -70.85 72.48 -35.89
CA LYS A 184 -69.50 72.09 -36.30
C LYS A 184 -68.54 72.12 -35.10
N ALA A 185 -68.56 73.19 -34.31
CA ALA A 185 -67.72 73.30 -33.12
C ALA A 185 -68.07 72.25 -32.04
N GLU A 186 -69.35 71.88 -31.88
CA GLU A 186 -69.79 70.79 -31.01
C GLU A 186 -69.24 69.43 -31.48
N ILE A 187 -69.28 69.16 -32.78
CA ILE A 187 -68.72 67.94 -33.37
C ILE A 187 -67.21 67.90 -33.15
N ASP A 188 -66.52 69.02 -33.39
CA ASP A 188 -65.07 69.13 -33.20
C ASP A 188 -64.67 68.90 -31.73
N LEU A 189 -65.44 69.44 -30.78
CA LEU A 189 -65.25 69.17 -29.35
C LEU A 189 -65.45 67.68 -29.03
N LYS A 190 -66.56 67.08 -29.49
CA LYS A 190 -66.81 65.64 -29.27
C LYS A 190 -65.71 64.78 -29.84
N VAL A 191 -65.22 65.07 -31.05
CA VAL A 191 -64.11 64.34 -31.66
C VAL A 191 -62.83 64.46 -30.82
N ALA A 192 -62.54 65.65 -30.27
CA ALA A 192 -61.38 65.84 -29.39
C ALA A 192 -61.53 65.07 -28.05
N GLU A 193 -62.72 65.10 -27.44
CA GLU A 193 -63.03 64.37 -26.21
C GLU A 193 -62.95 62.85 -26.43
N GLU A 194 -63.50 62.34 -27.53
CA GLU A 194 -63.46 60.92 -27.91
C GLU A 194 -62.02 60.45 -28.11
N LYS A 195 -61.18 61.25 -28.79
CA LYS A 195 -59.74 60.94 -28.95
C LYS A 195 -59.02 60.84 -27.61
N LEU A 196 -59.28 61.77 -26.69
CA LEU A 196 -58.70 61.75 -25.36
C LEU A 196 -59.16 60.52 -24.56
N LYS A 197 -60.44 60.15 -24.70
CA LYS A 197 -60.99 58.95 -24.06
C LYS A 197 -60.38 57.67 -24.62
N VAL A 198 -60.26 57.54 -25.94
CA VAL A 198 -59.62 56.38 -26.60
C VAL A 198 -58.17 56.22 -26.15
N LEU A 199 -57.45 57.33 -25.99
CA LEU A 199 -56.08 57.30 -25.49
C LEU A 199 -56.00 56.77 -24.05
N LYS A 200 -56.81 57.32 -23.14
CA LYS A 200 -56.78 56.98 -21.71
C LYS A 200 -57.31 55.59 -21.41
N ASP A 201 -58.45 55.23 -21.98
CA ASP A 201 -59.17 54.01 -21.59
C ASP A 201 -58.65 52.78 -22.31
N PHE A 202 -58.16 52.92 -23.56
CA PHE A 202 -57.77 51.78 -24.39
C PHE A 202 -56.28 51.77 -24.72
N THR A 203 -55.75 52.88 -25.23
CA THR A 203 -54.39 52.90 -25.77
C THR A 203 -53.38 52.74 -24.65
N TYR A 204 -53.56 53.46 -23.54
CA TYR A 204 -52.72 53.39 -22.35
C TYR A 204 -52.65 51.98 -21.75
N VAL A 205 -53.81 51.38 -21.49
CA VAL A 205 -53.88 50.06 -20.85
C VAL A 205 -53.19 49.01 -21.72
N ARG A 206 -53.49 49.02 -23.03
CA ARG A 206 -52.90 48.08 -23.98
C ARG A 206 -51.38 48.19 -24.04
N THR A 207 -50.84 49.40 -24.20
CA THR A 207 -49.39 49.61 -24.34
C THR A 207 -48.64 49.34 -23.05
N LEU A 208 -49.23 49.70 -21.91
CA LEU A 208 -48.66 49.41 -20.60
C LEU A 208 -48.58 47.89 -20.35
N GLU A 209 -49.66 47.16 -20.64
CA GLU A 209 -49.65 45.69 -20.53
C GLU A 209 -48.62 45.04 -21.47
N GLU A 210 -48.50 45.54 -22.69
CA GLU A 210 -47.51 45.07 -23.68
C GLU A 210 -46.07 45.28 -23.19
N LEU A 211 -45.73 46.47 -22.71
CA LEU A 211 -44.40 46.77 -22.16
C LEU A 211 -44.11 45.98 -20.87
N GLN A 212 -45.10 45.81 -20.00
CA GLN A 212 -44.98 44.98 -18.81
C GLN A 212 -44.78 43.50 -19.15
N ALA A 213 -45.50 42.98 -20.15
CA ALA A 213 -45.32 41.61 -20.63
C ALA A 213 -43.90 41.42 -21.17
N ASN A 214 -43.41 42.36 -21.97
CA ASN A 214 -42.05 42.34 -22.52
C ASN A 214 -40.98 42.34 -21.41
N ALA A 215 -41.11 43.21 -20.39
CA ALA A 215 -40.21 43.21 -19.23
C ALA A 215 -40.21 41.85 -18.50
N LYS A 216 -41.40 41.26 -18.26
CA LYS A 216 -41.52 39.92 -17.64
C LYS A 216 -40.91 38.81 -18.51
N GLU A 217 -40.94 38.92 -19.83
CA GLU A 217 -40.29 37.96 -20.72
C GLU A 217 -38.76 38.00 -20.59
N PHE A 218 -38.16 39.19 -20.49
CA PHE A 218 -36.73 39.33 -20.24
C PHE A 218 -36.32 38.84 -18.84
N GLU A 219 -37.14 39.05 -17.81
CA GLU A 219 -36.92 38.44 -16.49
C GLU A 219 -36.86 36.91 -16.58
N ARG A 220 -37.80 36.29 -17.30
CA ARG A 220 -37.80 34.85 -17.54
C ARG A 220 -36.59 34.42 -18.39
N GLU A 221 -36.16 35.24 -19.34
CA GLU A 221 -34.95 34.99 -20.13
C GLU A 221 -33.71 34.92 -19.24
N ILE A 222 -33.53 35.86 -18.31
CA ILE A 222 -32.42 35.84 -17.34
C ILE A 222 -32.41 34.53 -16.55
N GLN A 223 -33.58 34.08 -16.07
CA GLN A 223 -33.67 32.80 -15.35
C GLN A 223 -33.28 31.61 -16.22
N ARG A 224 -33.68 31.60 -17.49
CA ARG A 224 -33.26 30.55 -18.45
C ARG A 224 -31.76 30.59 -18.71
N VAL A 225 -31.18 31.78 -18.90
CA VAL A 225 -29.74 31.96 -19.12
C VAL A 225 -28.97 31.49 -17.90
N LYS A 226 -29.33 31.94 -16.69
CA LYS A 226 -28.68 31.50 -15.43
C LYS A 226 -28.69 29.98 -15.27
N ARG A 227 -29.83 29.31 -15.55
CA ARG A 227 -29.92 27.85 -15.50
C ARG A 227 -29.02 27.17 -16.54
N LYS A 228 -28.98 27.68 -17.78
CA LYS A 228 -28.08 27.18 -18.83
C LYS A 228 -26.62 27.37 -18.46
N SER A 229 -26.26 28.52 -17.89
CA SER A 229 -24.91 28.84 -17.42
C SER A 229 -24.43 27.88 -16.33
N VAL A 230 -25.28 27.60 -15.33
CA VAL A 230 -24.97 26.62 -14.28
C VAL A 230 -24.77 25.23 -14.86
N ALA A 231 -25.64 24.80 -15.79
CA ALA A 231 -25.50 23.50 -16.44
C ALA A 231 -24.19 23.41 -17.26
N ALA A 232 -23.88 24.41 -18.08
CA ALA A 232 -22.66 24.47 -18.88
C ALA A 232 -21.40 24.46 -18.00
N LEU A 233 -21.40 25.24 -16.91
CA LEU A 233 -20.29 25.27 -15.96
C LEU A 233 -20.11 23.93 -15.24
N SER A 234 -21.20 23.29 -14.82
CA SER A 234 -21.15 21.97 -14.19
C SER A 234 -20.55 20.90 -15.13
N GLN A 235 -20.84 20.97 -16.43
CA GLN A 235 -20.26 20.08 -17.43
C GLN A 235 -18.75 20.29 -17.57
N LYS A 236 -18.28 21.55 -17.57
CA LYS A 236 -16.83 21.86 -17.62
C LYS A 236 -16.12 21.46 -16.33
N GLN A 237 -16.74 21.65 -15.17
CA GLN A 237 -16.22 21.18 -13.89
C GLN A 237 -16.09 19.66 -13.82
N ALA A 238 -17.07 18.93 -14.36
CA ALA A 238 -16.99 17.48 -14.45
C ALA A 238 -15.80 17.03 -15.32
N GLU A 239 -15.58 17.68 -16.47
CA GLU A 239 -14.41 17.38 -17.31
C GLU A 239 -13.09 17.72 -16.62
N LEU A 240 -13.02 18.85 -15.90
CA LEU A 240 -11.85 19.20 -15.09
C LEU A 240 -11.55 18.10 -14.05
N SER A 241 -12.54 17.67 -13.29
CA SER A 241 -12.36 16.62 -12.28
C SER A 241 -11.90 15.28 -12.89
N LYS A 242 -12.37 14.96 -14.10
CA LYS A 242 -11.90 13.79 -14.86
C LYS A 242 -10.43 13.95 -15.25
N CYS A 243 -10.04 15.10 -15.79
CA CYS A 243 -8.65 15.39 -16.15
C CYS A 243 -7.72 15.34 -14.92
N GLU A 244 -8.16 15.88 -13.78
CA GLU A 244 -7.44 15.81 -12.49
C GLU A 244 -7.16 14.37 -12.06
N LEU A 245 -8.18 13.52 -12.11
CA LEU A 245 -8.02 12.10 -11.78
C LEU A 245 -7.06 11.40 -12.75
N THR A 246 -7.18 11.67 -14.06
CA THR A 246 -6.27 11.08 -15.05
C THR A 246 -4.83 11.53 -14.84
N PHE A 247 -4.58 12.82 -14.58
CA PHE A 247 -3.26 13.34 -14.27
C PHE A 247 -2.68 12.66 -13.04
N LYS A 248 -3.48 12.49 -11.98
CA LYS A 248 -3.05 11.78 -10.76
C LYS A 248 -2.65 10.34 -11.04
N VAL A 249 -3.46 9.59 -11.80
CA VAL A 249 -3.15 8.20 -12.15
C VAL A 249 -1.86 8.10 -12.98
N GLU A 250 -1.69 8.95 -13.98
CA GLU A 250 -0.49 8.94 -14.82
C GLU A 250 0.76 9.39 -14.04
N LYS A 251 0.61 10.31 -13.07
CA LYS A 251 1.68 10.74 -12.17
C LYS A 251 2.09 9.61 -11.22
N ASP A 252 1.13 8.92 -10.60
CA ASP A 252 1.40 7.79 -9.71
C ASP A 252 2.14 6.66 -10.46
N LYS A 253 1.78 6.40 -11.72
CA LYS A 253 2.51 5.44 -12.58
C LYS A 253 3.94 5.89 -12.86
N TYR A 254 4.14 7.17 -13.20
CA TYR A 254 5.46 7.74 -13.43
C TYR A 254 6.35 7.60 -12.19
N GLU A 255 5.85 7.98 -11.01
CA GLU A 255 6.58 7.87 -9.75
C GLU A 255 6.94 6.43 -9.39
N ARG A 256 6.06 5.46 -9.68
CA ARG A 256 6.39 4.03 -9.50
C ARG A 256 7.55 3.59 -10.39
N ILE A 257 7.56 4.00 -11.66
CA ILE A 257 8.66 3.66 -12.59
C ILE A 257 9.96 4.31 -12.13
N VAL A 258 9.95 5.57 -11.70
CA VAL A 258 11.14 6.25 -11.17
C VAL A 258 11.71 5.51 -9.97
N LYS A 259 10.85 5.09 -9.02
CA LYS A 259 11.29 4.26 -7.87
C LYS A 259 11.87 2.91 -8.30
N GLN A 260 11.34 2.30 -9.35
CA GLN A 260 11.91 1.05 -9.89
C GLN A 260 13.28 1.28 -10.53
N ILE A 261 13.50 2.41 -11.21
CA ILE A 261 14.82 2.79 -11.74
C ILE A 261 15.81 3.04 -10.61
N GLU A 262 15.41 3.74 -9.55
CA GLU A 262 16.24 3.90 -8.35
C GLU A 262 16.58 2.55 -7.71
N ALA A 263 15.62 1.63 -7.68
CA ALA A 263 15.81 0.27 -7.19
C ALA A 263 16.71 -0.62 -8.07
N CYS A 264 17.02 -0.22 -9.31
CA CYS A 264 18.02 -0.91 -10.13
C CYS A 264 19.44 -0.72 -9.60
N THR A 265 19.70 0.34 -8.83
CA THR A 265 21.00 0.57 -8.19
C THR A 265 20.94 0.12 -6.73
N ILE A 266 21.49 -1.05 -6.45
CA ILE A 266 21.51 -1.63 -5.11
C ILE A 266 22.75 -1.12 -4.36
N ARG A 267 22.52 -0.44 -3.24
CA ARG A 267 23.56 0.10 -2.36
C ARG A 267 23.68 -0.69 -1.06
N ALA A 268 24.87 -0.70 -0.48
CA ALA A 268 25.14 -1.32 0.81
C ALA A 268 24.50 -0.50 1.95
N PRO A 269 23.63 -1.09 2.80
CA PRO A 269 23.03 -0.42 3.95
C PRO A 269 23.93 -0.39 5.19
N GLN A 270 25.03 -1.16 5.18
CA GLN A 270 26.02 -1.22 6.26
C GLN A 270 27.37 -1.66 5.68
N ASP A 271 28.44 -1.47 6.45
CA ASP A 271 29.76 -2.01 6.12
C ASP A 271 29.73 -3.55 6.19
N GLY A 272 30.41 -4.21 5.26
CA GLY A 272 30.47 -5.67 5.24
C GLY A 272 31.22 -6.24 4.05
N GLN A 273 31.46 -7.55 4.07
CA GLN A 273 32.02 -8.25 2.92
C GLN A 273 30.89 -8.76 2.03
N VAL A 274 31.04 -8.58 0.71
CA VAL A 274 30.07 -9.07 -0.28
C VAL A 274 30.13 -10.59 -0.33
N VAL A 275 29.03 -11.24 0.03
CA VAL A 275 28.80 -12.68 -0.17
C VAL A 275 27.61 -12.83 -1.12
N TRP A 276 27.78 -13.51 -2.25
CA TRP A 276 26.66 -13.71 -3.16
C TRP A 276 25.63 -14.66 -2.54
N ALA A 277 24.35 -14.31 -2.68
CA ALA A 277 23.24 -15.07 -2.10
C ALA A 277 22.90 -16.30 -2.96
N ASN A 278 23.89 -17.16 -3.21
CA ASN A 278 23.74 -18.40 -3.96
C ASN A 278 23.01 -19.44 -3.10
N ALA A 279 21.69 -19.34 -3.02
CA ALA A 279 20.86 -20.35 -2.39
C ALA A 279 20.86 -21.62 -3.25
N ARG A 280 21.68 -22.60 -2.87
CA ARG A 280 21.69 -23.94 -3.48
C ARG A 280 20.40 -24.66 -3.07
N ASP A 281 19.32 -24.46 -3.82
CA ASP A 281 18.08 -25.23 -3.63
C ASP A 281 18.34 -26.70 -4.02
N PRO A 282 18.34 -27.65 -3.06
CA PRO A 282 18.65 -29.06 -3.36
C PRO A 282 17.63 -29.73 -4.29
N ARG A 283 16.47 -29.11 -4.52
CA ARG A 283 15.39 -29.64 -5.36
C ARG A 283 15.37 -29.09 -6.78
N ARG A 284 16.17 -28.06 -7.09
CA ARG A 284 16.32 -27.49 -8.44
C ARG A 284 17.79 -27.53 -8.86
N SER A 285 18.08 -28.41 -9.82
CA SER A 285 19.43 -28.55 -10.39
C SER A 285 19.87 -27.36 -11.25
N ASP A 286 18.97 -26.39 -11.49
CA ASP A 286 19.16 -25.20 -12.33
C ASP A 286 18.78 -23.93 -11.54
N ALA A 287 19.32 -23.79 -10.33
CA ALA A 287 19.19 -22.54 -9.58
C ALA A 287 20.07 -21.48 -10.27
N PRO A 288 19.53 -20.32 -10.66
CA PRO A 288 20.30 -19.28 -11.33
C PRO A 288 21.44 -18.83 -10.41
N VAL A 289 22.66 -19.03 -10.86
CA VAL A 289 23.85 -18.52 -10.19
C VAL A 289 23.85 -17.01 -10.37
N ILE A 290 24.06 -16.28 -9.27
CA ILE A 290 24.09 -14.83 -9.29
C ILE A 290 25.46 -14.42 -9.82
N GLU A 291 25.50 -14.00 -11.08
CA GLU A 291 26.70 -13.55 -11.80
C GLU A 291 26.33 -12.36 -12.71
N GLU A 292 27.34 -11.67 -13.24
CA GLU A 292 27.12 -10.64 -14.26
C GLU A 292 26.41 -11.26 -15.47
N GLY A 293 25.32 -10.62 -15.94
CA GLY A 293 24.44 -11.12 -16.99
C GLY A 293 23.34 -12.07 -16.54
N ALA A 294 23.30 -12.49 -15.26
CA ALA A 294 22.24 -13.36 -14.75
C ALA A 294 20.90 -12.63 -14.60
N VAL A 295 19.79 -13.36 -14.83
CA VAL A 295 18.43 -12.83 -14.64
C VAL A 295 17.96 -13.04 -13.20
N VAL A 296 17.60 -11.96 -12.53
CA VAL A 296 17.05 -11.94 -11.16
C VAL A 296 15.58 -11.57 -11.16
N ARG A 297 14.81 -12.13 -10.22
CA ARG A 297 13.38 -11.83 -10.03
C ARG A 297 13.16 -10.91 -8.82
N GLU A 298 12.00 -10.24 -8.78
CA GLU A 298 11.56 -9.49 -7.60
C GLU A 298 11.68 -10.36 -6.33
N ARG A 299 12.20 -9.75 -5.25
CA ARG A 299 12.43 -10.35 -3.92
C ARG A 299 13.46 -11.48 -3.87
N GLN A 300 14.13 -11.78 -4.98
CA GLN A 300 15.27 -12.70 -4.96
C GLN A 300 16.43 -12.04 -4.21
N ALA A 301 17.01 -12.75 -3.24
CA ALA A 301 18.23 -12.34 -2.58
C ALA A 301 19.39 -12.36 -3.59
N ILE A 302 20.15 -11.27 -3.66
CA ILE A 302 21.30 -11.11 -4.57
C ILE A 302 22.59 -11.16 -3.76
N ILE A 303 22.65 -10.37 -2.68
CA ILE A 303 23.87 -10.20 -1.89
C ILE A 303 23.54 -10.31 -0.41
N ASN A 304 24.44 -10.95 0.32
CA ASN A 304 24.47 -10.98 1.77
C ASN A 304 25.67 -10.16 2.26
N LEU A 305 25.42 -9.20 3.14
CA LEU A 305 26.43 -8.37 3.80
C LEU A 305 26.52 -8.76 5.29
N PRO A 306 27.27 -9.82 5.64
CA PRO A 306 27.61 -10.12 7.02
C PRO A 306 28.52 -9.02 7.61
N ASP A 307 28.17 -8.55 8.80
CA ASP A 307 29.01 -7.71 9.64
C ASP A 307 30.08 -8.59 10.33
N TYR A 308 31.36 -8.24 10.16
CA TYR A 308 32.49 -8.97 10.75
C TYR A 308 32.88 -8.46 12.14
N ASP A 309 32.54 -7.20 12.46
CA ASP A 309 32.94 -6.59 13.73
C ASP A 309 32.14 -7.17 14.90
N ALA A 310 30.94 -7.69 14.62
CA ALA A 310 30.05 -8.29 15.60
C ALA A 310 29.73 -9.74 15.19
N MET A 311 30.50 -10.70 15.70
CA MET A 311 30.22 -12.13 15.51
C MET A 311 29.42 -12.71 16.68
N LYS A 312 28.51 -13.61 16.35
CA LYS A 312 27.78 -14.46 17.31
C LYS A 312 28.03 -15.93 16.99
N VAL A 313 27.91 -16.79 17.98
CA VAL A 313 27.93 -18.23 17.77
C VAL A 313 26.55 -18.77 18.08
N ASN A 314 25.93 -19.43 17.11
CA ASN A 314 24.67 -20.11 17.30
C ASN A 314 24.96 -21.53 17.82
N ALA A 315 24.88 -21.68 19.14
CA ALA A 315 25.06 -22.94 19.86
C ALA A 315 23.80 -23.79 19.76
N ARG A 316 23.96 -25.09 19.51
CA ARG A 316 22.86 -26.06 19.59
C ARG A 316 22.95 -26.78 20.92
N ILE A 317 21.98 -26.55 21.80
CA ILE A 317 21.94 -27.10 23.14
C ILE A 317 20.91 -28.23 23.19
N HIS A 318 21.31 -29.38 23.73
CA HIS A 318 20.40 -30.50 23.96
C HIS A 318 19.34 -30.19 25.04
N GLU A 319 18.09 -30.67 24.87
CA GLU A 319 16.98 -30.44 25.82
C GLU A 319 17.31 -30.80 27.28
N SER A 320 18.13 -31.83 27.52
CA SER A 320 18.53 -32.22 28.88
C SER A 320 19.40 -31.17 29.59
N ARG A 321 20.02 -30.25 28.85
CA ARG A 321 20.99 -29.26 29.37
C ARG A 321 20.47 -27.83 29.32
N ILE A 322 19.40 -27.55 28.57
CA ILE A 322 18.82 -26.20 28.43
C ILE A 322 18.43 -25.57 29.77
N SER A 323 17.94 -26.38 30.72
CA SER A 323 17.53 -25.91 32.05
C SER A 323 18.67 -25.33 32.89
N LEU A 324 19.92 -25.69 32.56
CA LEU A 324 21.11 -25.25 33.27
C LEU A 324 21.67 -23.93 32.72
N ILE A 325 21.33 -23.58 31.49
CA ILE A 325 21.92 -22.44 30.77
C ILE A 325 21.04 -21.21 30.93
N LYS A 326 21.64 -20.11 31.39
CA LYS A 326 20.98 -18.82 31.57
C LYS A 326 21.70 -17.75 30.76
N THR A 327 20.98 -16.70 30.42
CA THR A 327 21.56 -15.51 29.78
C THR A 327 22.59 -14.86 30.72
N GLY A 328 23.68 -14.36 30.16
CA GLY A 328 24.77 -13.72 30.91
C GLY A 328 25.87 -14.67 31.43
N LEU A 329 25.77 -15.98 31.20
CA LEU A 329 26.83 -16.91 31.61
C LEU A 329 28.11 -16.72 30.76
N PRO A 330 29.30 -16.83 31.38
CA PRO A 330 30.56 -16.76 30.65
C PRO A 330 30.82 -18.04 29.85
N VAL A 331 31.34 -17.87 28.64
CA VAL A 331 31.52 -18.95 27.67
C VAL A 331 32.93 -18.90 27.10
N ARG A 332 33.56 -20.08 26.96
CA ARG A 332 34.80 -20.25 26.22
C ARG A 332 34.49 -20.90 24.87
N VAL A 333 34.80 -20.19 23.79
CA VAL A 333 34.57 -20.65 22.43
C VAL A 333 35.91 -21.07 21.83
N ARG A 334 36.00 -22.29 21.30
CA ARG A 334 37.15 -22.79 20.55
C ARG A 334 36.70 -23.07 19.12
N ILE A 335 37.36 -22.46 18.15
CA ILE A 335 36.99 -22.59 16.74
C ILE A 335 37.91 -23.62 16.09
N ASP A 336 37.32 -24.60 15.40
CA ASP A 336 38.08 -25.75 14.88
C ASP A 336 39.16 -25.34 13.86
N ALA A 337 38.92 -24.26 13.11
CA ALA A 337 39.84 -23.72 12.12
C ALA A 337 41.07 -23.02 12.72
N TYR A 338 41.00 -22.57 13.98
CA TYR A 338 42.09 -21.87 14.68
C TYR A 338 42.52 -22.69 15.90
N ALA A 339 43.36 -23.69 15.64
CA ALA A 339 43.85 -24.60 16.67
C ALA A 339 44.66 -23.86 17.74
N GLY A 340 44.13 -23.83 18.98
CA GLY A 340 44.82 -23.32 20.16
C GLY A 340 44.35 -21.96 20.67
N GLU A 341 43.52 -21.22 19.92
CA GLU A 341 42.93 -19.97 20.38
C GLU A 341 41.60 -20.22 21.11
N VAL A 342 41.43 -19.58 22.27
CA VAL A 342 40.19 -19.60 23.05
C VAL A 342 39.64 -18.20 23.06
N PHE A 343 38.39 -18.07 22.61
CA PHE A 343 37.66 -16.82 22.60
C PHE A 343 36.73 -16.74 23.80
N ALA A 344 36.69 -15.59 24.46
CA ALA A 344 35.75 -15.28 25.51
C ALA A 344 34.45 -14.74 24.92
N GLY A 345 33.33 -15.27 25.40
CA GLY A 345 32.00 -14.80 25.04
C GLY A 345 31.03 -14.89 26.20
N VAL A 346 29.83 -14.36 25.97
CA VAL A 346 28.73 -14.37 26.94
C VAL A 346 27.48 -14.88 26.24
N VAL A 347 26.68 -15.71 26.94
CA VAL A 347 25.37 -16.14 26.44
C VAL A 347 24.46 -14.91 26.35
N ASP A 348 24.06 -14.55 25.12
CA ASP A 348 23.21 -13.39 24.86
C ASP A 348 21.74 -13.78 25.00
N THR A 349 21.29 -14.69 24.15
CA THR A 349 19.91 -15.19 24.17
C THR A 349 19.86 -16.71 24.12
N VAL A 350 18.87 -17.28 24.81
CA VAL A 350 18.55 -18.70 24.74
C VAL A 350 17.13 -18.80 24.17
N SER A 351 16.98 -19.43 23.01
CA SER A 351 15.67 -19.62 22.38
C SER A 351 14.80 -20.50 23.28
N SER A 352 13.57 -20.05 23.52
CA SER A 352 12.54 -20.84 24.20
C SER A 352 11.85 -21.84 23.28
N VAL A 353 12.13 -21.76 21.97
CA VAL A 353 11.54 -22.63 20.95
C VAL A 353 12.62 -23.59 20.45
N PRO A 354 12.37 -24.91 20.43
CA PRO A 354 13.32 -25.85 19.88
C PRO A 354 13.49 -25.61 18.37
N LEU A 355 14.71 -25.79 17.88
CA LEU A 355 15.00 -25.82 16.45
C LEU A 355 14.18 -26.95 15.82
N SER A 356 13.28 -26.58 14.90
CA SER A 356 12.53 -27.57 14.12
C SER A 356 13.49 -28.24 13.15
N ASN A 357 14.02 -29.39 13.55
CA ASN A 357 14.77 -30.30 12.70
C ASN A 357 13.78 -31.06 11.79
N SER A 358 13.22 -30.35 10.81
CA SER A 358 12.23 -30.86 9.84
C SER A 358 12.82 -31.80 8.78
N SER A 359 13.70 -32.72 9.18
CA SER A 359 14.22 -33.79 8.31
C SER A 359 13.72 -35.15 8.81
N PHE A 360 12.88 -35.78 8.00
CA PHE A 360 12.10 -37.02 8.19
C PHE A 360 12.93 -38.30 8.54
N SER A 361 14.18 -38.19 9.00
CA SER A 361 15.07 -39.35 9.16
C SER A 361 16.14 -39.24 10.26
N ARG A 362 16.01 -38.33 11.24
CA ARG A 362 16.86 -38.34 12.44
C ARG A 362 15.99 -38.29 13.69
N GLY A 363 16.34 -39.10 14.69
CA GLY A 363 15.56 -39.31 15.91
C GLY A 363 15.19 -38.02 16.63
N ASP A 364 14.14 -38.12 17.46
CA ASP A 364 13.44 -37.09 18.24
C ASP A 364 14.34 -36.40 19.31
N VAL A 365 15.48 -35.88 18.90
CA VAL A 365 16.36 -35.08 19.76
C VAL A 365 16.00 -33.62 19.56
N LYS A 366 15.39 -33.02 20.59
CA LYS A 366 15.08 -31.59 20.60
C LYS A 366 16.31 -30.79 20.97
N GLU A 367 16.74 -29.95 20.04
CA GLU A 367 17.84 -29.00 20.22
C GLU A 367 17.26 -27.59 20.35
N TYR A 368 17.82 -26.78 21.23
CA TYR A 368 17.47 -25.37 21.40
C TYR A 368 18.65 -24.52 20.94
N GLU A 369 18.36 -23.43 20.25
CA GLU A 369 19.38 -22.48 19.82
C GLU A 369 19.72 -21.51 20.95
N ALA A 370 21.00 -21.35 21.28
CA ALA A 370 21.46 -20.23 22.08
C ALA A 370 22.48 -19.40 21.29
N SER A 371 22.31 -18.09 21.31
CA SER A 371 23.28 -17.18 20.74
C SER A 371 24.32 -16.78 21.80
N VAL A 372 25.60 -16.93 21.45
CA VAL A 372 26.73 -16.50 22.25
C VAL A 372 27.38 -15.33 21.56
N ARG A 373 27.46 -14.18 22.24
CA ARG A 373 28.16 -13.00 21.72
C ARG A 373 29.63 -13.08 22.11
N LEU A 374 30.52 -12.92 21.14
CA LEU A 374 31.96 -12.84 21.39
C LEU A 374 32.31 -11.46 21.96
N THR A 375 33.11 -11.43 23.03
CA THR A 375 33.50 -10.19 23.74
C THR A 375 34.98 -9.81 23.53
N ASP A 376 35.73 -10.62 22.77
CA ASP A 376 37.14 -10.35 22.48
C ASP A 376 37.34 -9.17 21.52
N ALA A 377 38.58 -8.68 21.47
CA ALA A 377 38.98 -7.57 20.61
C ALA A 377 38.60 -7.80 19.14
N VAL A 378 38.01 -6.76 18.52
CA VAL A 378 37.51 -6.75 17.13
C VAL A 378 38.56 -7.26 16.13
N GLU A 379 39.84 -6.96 16.35
CA GLU A 379 40.93 -7.44 15.48
C GLU A 379 41.14 -8.97 15.46
N LYS A 380 40.80 -9.66 16.55
CA LYS A 380 40.83 -11.12 16.63
C LYS A 380 39.56 -11.74 16.02
N VAL A 381 38.43 -11.05 16.17
CA VAL A 381 37.13 -11.48 15.68
C VAL A 381 37.00 -11.28 14.17
N ASN A 382 37.60 -10.22 13.60
CA ASN A 382 37.56 -9.91 12.17
C ASN A 382 38.28 -10.93 11.27
N LYS A 383 39.11 -11.82 11.85
CA LYS A 383 39.73 -12.94 11.12
C LYS A 383 38.79 -14.12 10.97
N LEU A 384 37.75 -14.18 11.79
CA LEU A 384 36.81 -15.30 11.80
C LEU A 384 35.85 -15.17 10.64
N ARG A 385 35.59 -16.30 9.96
CA ARG A 385 34.63 -16.35 8.86
C ARG A 385 33.31 -16.95 9.33
N PRO A 386 32.16 -16.33 9.03
CA PRO A 386 30.86 -16.94 9.29
C PRO A 386 30.78 -18.34 8.67
N GLY A 387 30.06 -19.25 9.32
CA GLY A 387 29.91 -20.64 8.92
C GLY A 387 30.94 -21.62 9.49
N LEU A 388 31.94 -21.15 10.24
CA LEU A 388 32.89 -22.04 10.93
C LEU A 388 32.23 -22.78 12.10
N SER A 389 32.58 -24.06 12.28
CA SER A 389 32.21 -24.84 13.46
C SER A 389 33.00 -24.38 14.68
N ALA A 390 32.30 -24.23 15.79
CA ALA A 390 32.87 -23.85 17.07
C ALA A 390 32.41 -24.79 18.18
N ASN A 391 33.36 -25.19 19.02
CA ASN A 391 33.13 -25.89 20.27
C ASN A 391 32.97 -24.88 21.39
N ILE A 392 31.85 -24.94 22.09
CA ILE A 392 31.41 -23.92 23.03
C ILE A 392 31.34 -24.56 24.41
N GLU A 393 32.13 -24.04 25.34
CA GLU A 393 32.15 -24.49 26.72
C GLU A 393 31.54 -23.40 27.61
N ILE A 394 30.30 -23.63 28.05
CA ILE A 394 29.53 -22.71 28.87
C ILE A 394 29.82 -23.01 30.34
N ILE A 395 30.25 -22.01 31.10
CA ILE A 395 30.51 -22.16 32.53
C ILE A 395 29.20 -21.89 33.28
N VAL A 396 28.57 -22.96 33.79
CA VAL A 396 27.25 -22.93 34.43
C VAL A 396 27.34 -22.62 35.93
N ALA A 397 28.42 -23.08 36.55
CA ALA A 397 28.72 -22.82 37.96
C ALA A 397 30.22 -22.86 38.19
N GLU A 398 30.65 -21.97 39.07
CA GLU A 398 31.95 -22.03 39.70
C GLU A 398 31.68 -22.00 41.21
N LEU A 399 31.88 -23.15 41.86
CA LEU A 399 31.75 -23.27 43.30
C LEU A 399 33.15 -23.37 43.88
N SER A 400 33.52 -22.43 44.74
CA SER A 400 34.80 -22.43 45.45
C SER A 400 34.67 -23.02 46.86
N ASP A 401 35.75 -23.66 47.32
CA ASP A 401 35.85 -24.30 48.65
C ASP A 401 34.80 -25.39 48.97
N VAL A 402 34.51 -26.28 48.00
CA VAL A 402 33.52 -27.35 48.16
C VAL A 402 34.19 -28.72 48.32
N LEU A 403 33.59 -29.61 49.11
CA LEU A 403 34.06 -31.00 49.26
C LEU A 403 33.81 -31.80 47.97
N LEU A 404 34.89 -32.27 47.36
CA LEU A 404 34.87 -32.99 46.09
C LEU A 404 35.12 -34.47 46.30
N ALA A 405 34.21 -35.30 45.78
CA ALA A 405 34.47 -36.71 45.54
C ALA A 405 34.49 -37.01 44.03
N PRO A 406 35.19 -38.06 43.59
CA PRO A 406 35.03 -38.59 42.24
C PRO A 406 33.61 -39.13 42.04
N VAL A 407 33.00 -38.90 40.86
CA VAL A 407 31.64 -39.41 40.55
C VAL A 407 31.56 -40.92 40.71
N GLN A 408 32.65 -41.63 40.40
CA GLN A 408 32.76 -43.08 40.51
C GLN A 408 32.70 -43.62 41.95
N ALA A 409 32.85 -42.77 42.96
CA ALA A 409 32.80 -43.16 44.37
C ALA A 409 31.38 -43.16 44.95
N ILE A 410 30.39 -42.62 44.23
CA ILE A 410 29.01 -42.48 44.70
C ILE A 410 28.12 -43.47 43.97
N VAL A 411 27.31 -44.20 44.74
CA VAL A 411 26.28 -45.10 44.22
C VAL A 411 24.91 -44.53 44.56
N THR A 412 24.18 -44.18 43.52
CA THR A 412 22.77 -43.77 43.62
C THR A 412 21.89 -45.02 43.53
N ILE A 413 21.03 -45.22 44.53
CA ILE A 413 20.02 -46.29 44.58
C ILE A 413 18.68 -45.61 44.88
N GLY A 414 17.78 -45.55 43.88
CA GLY A 414 16.53 -44.81 44.00
C GLY A 414 16.78 -43.30 44.12
N ARG A 415 16.30 -42.70 45.22
CA ARG A 415 16.53 -41.28 45.56
C ARG A 415 17.71 -41.06 46.52
N ASP A 416 18.18 -42.12 47.16
CA ASP A 416 19.25 -42.04 48.16
C ASP A 416 20.61 -42.29 47.53
N GLN A 417 21.62 -41.59 48.04
CA GLN A 417 22.99 -41.66 47.55
C GLN A 417 23.88 -42.15 48.66
N TYR A 418 24.73 -43.11 48.32
CA TYR A 418 25.59 -43.79 49.26
C TYR A 418 27.06 -43.68 48.83
N ALA A 419 27.92 -43.45 49.81
CA ALA A 419 29.37 -43.53 49.67
C ALA A 419 29.91 -44.49 50.72
N TRP A 420 30.96 -45.23 50.38
CA TRP A 420 31.67 -46.10 51.32
C TRP A 420 32.96 -45.40 51.75
N VAL A 421 33.09 -45.18 53.06
CA VAL A 421 34.26 -44.56 53.67
C VAL A 421 35.08 -45.64 54.36
N ARG A 422 36.39 -45.60 54.15
CA ARG A 422 37.31 -46.49 54.85
C ARG A 422 37.59 -45.97 56.25
N SER A 423 37.19 -46.72 57.27
CA SER A 423 37.46 -46.45 58.68
C SER A 423 38.34 -47.58 59.23
N GLY A 424 39.66 -47.44 59.08
CA GLY A 424 40.64 -48.49 59.41
C GLY A 424 40.58 -49.69 58.46
N ASP A 425 40.22 -50.86 59.00
CA ASP A 425 40.13 -52.14 58.29
C ASP A 425 38.69 -52.49 57.85
N GLN A 426 37.74 -51.59 58.11
CA GLN A 426 36.33 -51.76 57.76
C GLN A 426 35.83 -50.63 56.86
N TYR A 427 34.84 -50.96 56.02
CA TYR A 427 34.18 -50.02 55.12
C TYR A 427 32.81 -49.67 55.68
N GLU A 428 32.61 -48.40 56.02
CA GLU A 428 31.33 -47.91 56.55
C GLU A 428 30.52 -47.27 55.43
N ARG A 429 29.28 -47.74 55.24
CA ARG A 429 28.33 -47.13 54.31
C ARG A 429 27.74 -45.87 54.93
N ARG A 430 27.87 -44.75 54.24
CA ARG A 430 27.32 -43.46 54.67
C ARG A 430 26.39 -42.88 53.62
N THR A 431 25.23 -42.41 54.08
CA THR A 431 24.30 -41.67 53.23
C THR A 431 24.87 -40.27 53.00
N VAL A 432 24.97 -39.87 51.73
CA VAL A 432 25.50 -38.57 51.33
C VAL A 432 24.44 -37.78 50.58
N LYS A 433 24.48 -36.45 50.69
CA LYS A 433 23.70 -35.57 49.82
C LYS A 433 24.63 -34.88 48.85
N ILE A 434 24.47 -35.18 47.56
CA ILE A 434 25.25 -34.56 46.50
C ILE A 434 24.65 -33.20 46.08
N GLY A 435 25.51 -32.31 45.63
CA GLY A 435 25.18 -31.04 44.99
C GLY A 435 25.35 -31.12 43.48
N ARG A 436 26.05 -30.14 42.91
CA ARG A 436 26.33 -30.12 41.47
C ARG A 436 27.38 -31.16 41.11
N THR A 437 27.33 -31.62 39.86
CA THR A 437 28.20 -32.68 39.36
C THR A 437 28.83 -32.25 38.04
N ASN A 438 30.11 -32.53 37.87
CA ASN A 438 30.84 -32.51 36.60
C ASN A 438 31.09 -33.97 36.17
N GLU A 439 31.47 -34.23 34.92
CA GLU A 439 31.93 -35.52 34.38
C GLU A 439 32.94 -36.28 35.27
N ARG A 440 33.74 -35.58 36.09
CA ARG A 440 34.79 -36.21 36.92
C ARG A 440 34.55 -36.15 38.42
N GLN A 441 33.97 -35.07 38.92
CA GLN A 441 33.85 -34.79 40.34
C GLN A 441 32.43 -34.33 40.70
N ILE A 442 32.04 -34.62 41.93
CA ILE A 442 30.75 -34.30 42.50
C ILE A 442 30.91 -33.55 43.82
N GLU A 443 30.12 -32.49 43.97
CA GLU A 443 30.01 -31.74 45.23
C GLU A 443 29.27 -32.59 46.27
N ILE A 444 29.84 -32.68 47.47
CA ILE A 444 29.19 -33.30 48.63
C ILE A 444 28.76 -32.18 49.58
N LYS A 445 27.45 -32.07 49.82
CA LYS A 445 26.87 -31.09 50.75
C LYS A 445 26.84 -31.61 52.18
N GLU A 446 26.46 -32.88 52.34
CA GLU A 446 26.33 -33.52 53.65
C GLU A 446 26.81 -34.97 53.58
N GLY A 447 27.38 -35.45 54.67
CA GLY A 447 27.71 -36.86 54.86
C GLY A 447 29.18 -37.23 54.70
N LEU A 448 30.09 -36.34 54.29
CA LEU A 448 31.53 -36.64 54.26
C LEU A 448 32.35 -35.48 54.81
N ALA A 449 33.47 -35.77 55.44
CA ALA A 449 34.42 -34.79 55.97
C ALA A 449 35.66 -34.67 55.07
N ASP A 450 36.37 -33.54 55.18
CA ASP A 450 37.60 -33.30 54.44
C ASP A 450 38.69 -34.32 54.84
N GLY A 451 39.32 -34.95 53.85
CA GLY A 451 40.36 -35.96 54.03
C GLY A 451 39.88 -37.40 54.21
N GLU A 452 38.57 -37.67 54.29
CA GLU A 452 38.05 -39.04 54.39
C GLU A 452 38.32 -39.84 53.10
N LYS A 453 38.82 -41.08 53.22
CA LYS A 453 39.11 -41.95 52.07
C LYS A 453 37.83 -42.65 51.61
N VAL A 454 37.31 -42.24 50.45
CA VAL A 454 36.15 -42.88 49.80
C VAL A 454 36.59 -43.97 48.84
N VAL A 455 35.83 -45.06 48.79
CA VAL A 455 36.09 -46.19 47.89
C VAL A 455 35.69 -45.85 46.45
N MET A 456 36.60 -46.11 45.52
CA MET A 456 36.34 -45.97 44.08
C MET A 456 35.58 -47.20 43.58
N ASN A 457 34.54 -46.96 42.78
CA ASN A 457 33.67 -47.97 42.18
C ASN A 457 33.06 -48.98 43.20
N PRO A 458 32.23 -48.51 44.15
CA PRO A 458 31.65 -49.38 45.19
C PRO A 458 30.66 -50.41 44.61
N ARG A 459 30.07 -50.14 43.43
CA ARG A 459 29.14 -51.05 42.74
C ARG A 459 29.74 -52.42 42.45
N THR A 460 31.03 -52.48 42.09
CA THR A 460 31.69 -53.74 41.74
C THR A 460 32.21 -54.49 42.97
N LEU A 461 32.67 -53.77 43.99
CA LEU A 461 33.28 -54.35 45.20
C LEU A 461 32.23 -54.79 46.24
N PHE A 462 31.12 -54.07 46.36
CA PHE A 462 30.03 -54.35 47.31
C PHE A 462 28.75 -54.79 46.60
N ALA A 463 28.87 -55.51 45.48
CA ALA A 463 27.74 -55.90 44.62
C ALA A 463 26.62 -56.67 45.35
N LYS A 464 26.96 -57.48 46.38
CA LYS A 464 25.96 -58.20 47.20
C LYS A 464 25.16 -57.26 48.10
N GLU A 465 25.80 -56.26 48.70
CA GLU A 465 25.15 -55.29 49.59
C GLU A 465 24.35 -54.26 48.78
N VAL A 466 24.89 -53.82 47.64
CA VAL A 466 24.18 -52.94 46.69
C VAL A 466 22.94 -53.65 46.14
N GLY A 467 23.06 -54.93 45.76
CA GLY A 467 21.93 -55.73 45.29
C GLY A 467 20.88 -56.04 46.37
N GLN A 468 21.28 -56.14 47.64
CA GLN A 468 20.33 -56.23 48.76
C GLN A 468 19.54 -54.94 48.94
N LEU A 469 20.20 -53.79 48.80
CA LEU A 469 19.55 -52.48 48.89
C LEU A 469 18.62 -52.20 47.71
N GLU A 470 19.01 -52.58 46.50
CA GLU A 470 18.14 -52.50 45.33
C GLU A 470 16.91 -53.39 45.49
N ASN A 471 17.07 -54.60 46.06
CA ASN A 471 15.95 -55.50 46.36
C ASN A 471 15.07 -55.02 47.54
N GLU A 472 15.65 -54.40 48.58
CA GLU A 472 14.89 -53.80 49.67
C GLU A 472 14.13 -52.56 49.22
N LEU A 473 14.72 -51.74 48.35
CA LEU A 473 14.03 -50.61 47.73
C LEU A 473 12.89 -51.10 46.84
N ALA A 474 13.12 -52.12 46.02
CA ALA A 474 12.08 -52.74 45.19
C ALA A 474 10.94 -53.35 46.03
N LYS A 475 11.25 -53.96 47.19
CA LYS A 475 10.23 -54.44 48.14
C LYS A 475 9.45 -53.30 48.80
N LYS A 476 10.13 -52.22 49.20
CA LYS A 476 9.48 -51.03 49.78
C LYS A 476 8.60 -50.28 48.77
N GLU A 477 9.01 -50.22 47.51
CA GLU A 477 8.18 -49.66 46.41
C GLU A 477 6.99 -50.58 46.08
N ALA A 478 7.13 -51.90 46.24
CA ALA A 478 6.03 -52.87 46.13
C ALA A 478 5.06 -52.83 47.35
N GLU A 479 5.57 -52.53 48.55
CA GLU A 479 4.76 -52.36 49.77
C GLU A 479 4.03 -51.01 49.81
N GLN A 480 4.67 -49.92 49.34
CA GLN A 480 4.00 -48.62 49.19
C GLN A 480 2.94 -48.58 48.09
N SER A 481 3.00 -49.47 47.10
CA SER A 481 1.94 -49.65 46.11
C SER A 481 0.78 -50.54 46.60
N THR A 482 0.88 -51.17 47.78
CA THR A 482 -0.17 -52.04 48.36
C THR A 482 -0.99 -51.41 49.50
N GLU A 483 -0.64 -50.22 50.00
CA GLU A 483 -1.42 -49.48 51.02
C GLU A 483 -2.47 -48.48 50.47
N GLY A 484 -2.66 -48.44 49.14
CA GLY A 484 -3.77 -47.73 48.50
C GLY A 484 -4.91 -48.68 48.11
N GLY A 485 -5.80 -49.02 49.05
CA GLY A 485 -6.97 -49.88 48.80
C GLY A 485 -8.00 -49.32 47.80
N PRO A 486 -8.86 -50.16 47.20
CA PRO A 486 -9.54 -49.89 45.93
C PRO A 486 -10.91 -49.21 46.07
N ARG A 487 -11.30 -48.44 45.04
CA ARG A 487 -12.71 -48.14 44.73
C ARG A 487 -13.01 -48.46 43.25
N ARG A 488 -13.85 -49.48 43.04
CA ARG A 488 -14.64 -49.73 41.82
C ARG A 488 -16.02 -49.09 42.01
N PRO A 489 -16.73 -48.62 40.96
CA PRO A 489 -17.47 -49.49 40.01
C PRO A 489 -17.38 -49.00 38.55
N GLY A 490 -17.67 -49.72 37.47
CA GLY A 490 -18.24 -51.03 37.20
C GLY A 490 -18.22 -51.20 35.67
N GLY A 491 -18.11 -52.44 35.16
CA GLY A 491 -18.19 -52.74 33.74
C GLY A 491 -19.63 -52.96 33.25
N PRO A 492 -19.85 -53.02 31.93
CA PRO A 492 -20.12 -54.30 31.27
C PRO A 492 -19.22 -54.54 30.03
N ARG A 493 -18.64 -55.75 29.85
CA ARG A 493 -19.05 -56.82 28.90
C ARG A 493 -19.18 -56.35 27.43
N GLY A 494 -18.57 -56.96 26.42
CA GLY A 494 -17.90 -58.27 26.26
C GLY A 494 -18.23 -58.84 24.86
N MET A 495 -17.35 -59.73 24.35
CA MET A 495 -17.40 -60.53 23.09
C MET A 495 -17.01 -59.80 21.80
N GLY A 496 -16.22 -60.36 20.89
CA GLY A 496 -15.64 -61.70 20.73
C GLY A 496 -15.29 -61.90 19.24
N GLY A 497 -14.27 -62.70 18.88
CA GLY A 497 -14.02 -63.03 17.47
C GLY A 497 -12.64 -63.58 17.15
N GLU A 498 -12.60 -64.88 16.88
CA GLU A 498 -11.47 -65.78 16.64
C GLU A 498 -10.77 -65.70 15.26
N ARG A 499 -9.46 -65.99 15.26
CA ARG A 499 -8.62 -66.89 14.40
C ARG A 499 -8.66 -66.87 12.84
N ARG A 500 -7.40 -66.95 12.33
CA ARG A 500 -6.81 -67.80 11.24
C ARG A 500 -6.73 -67.28 9.78
N GLY A 501 -5.49 -67.10 9.33
CA GLY A 501 -4.89 -67.81 8.17
C GLY A 501 -5.03 -67.20 6.75
N PRO A 502 -4.10 -67.48 5.82
CA PRO A 502 -3.70 -66.55 4.74
C PRO A 502 -4.15 -66.94 3.31
N GLY A 503 -4.18 -65.96 2.40
CA GLY A 503 -4.29 -66.17 0.94
C GLY A 503 -4.52 -64.86 0.17
N GLY A 504 -3.66 -64.54 -0.80
CA GLY A 504 -3.91 -63.48 -1.81
C GLY A 504 -4.89 -63.97 -2.90
N PRO A 505 -5.02 -63.31 -4.09
CA PRO A 505 -4.41 -62.08 -4.60
C PRO A 505 -5.46 -61.08 -5.20
N GLU A 506 -4.97 -60.13 -6.01
CA GLU A 506 -5.68 -59.30 -7.02
C GLU A 506 -6.39 -57.99 -6.62
N GLY A 507 -5.96 -56.90 -7.29
CA GLY A 507 -6.85 -56.17 -8.18
C GLY A 507 -7.56 -54.92 -7.67
N ALA A 508 -6.89 -53.78 -7.88
CA ALA A 508 -7.43 -52.50 -8.39
C ALA A 508 -8.52 -51.69 -7.66
N ASP A 509 -8.39 -50.38 -7.86
CA ASP A 509 -9.36 -49.30 -7.75
C ASP A 509 -9.67 -48.67 -6.39
N GLY A 510 -9.32 -47.38 -6.30
CA GLY A 510 -10.37 -46.38 -6.16
C GLY A 510 -10.51 -45.67 -4.80
N SER A 511 -10.01 -44.43 -4.79
CA SER A 511 -10.65 -43.22 -4.22
C SER A 511 -10.82 -43.06 -2.70
N SER A 512 -10.25 -41.96 -2.22
CA SER A 512 -10.48 -41.32 -0.92
C SER A 512 -11.92 -40.84 -0.70
N PRO A 513 -12.33 -40.68 0.57
CA PRO A 513 -13.35 -39.70 0.93
C PRO A 513 -12.94 -38.71 2.06
N MET A 514 -13.24 -37.44 1.80
CA MET A 514 -14.02 -36.46 2.59
C MET A 514 -13.85 -36.30 4.11
N ILE A 515 -13.82 -35.03 4.55
CA ILE A 515 -14.28 -34.57 5.88
C ILE A 515 -15.21 -33.33 5.70
N PRO A 516 -16.27 -33.15 6.52
CA PRO A 516 -17.44 -32.29 6.24
C PRO A 516 -17.64 -31.09 7.20
N GLY A 517 -18.61 -30.21 6.88
CA GLY A 517 -19.28 -29.33 7.86
C GLY A 517 -20.04 -28.11 7.27
N GLY A 518 -21.38 -28.08 7.36
CA GLY A 518 -22.28 -26.94 7.05
C GLY A 518 -22.49 -25.99 8.26
N PRO A 519 -23.58 -25.17 8.40
CA PRO A 519 -24.87 -25.14 7.65
C PRO A 519 -25.47 -23.72 7.30
N GLY A 520 -26.57 -23.66 6.53
CA GLY A 520 -27.54 -22.51 6.53
C GLY A 520 -28.31 -22.20 5.21
N LEU A 521 -29.63 -22.38 5.21
CA LEU A 521 -30.70 -22.25 4.15
C LEU A 521 -31.18 -20.81 3.83
N PRO A 522 -32.23 -20.49 2.98
CA PRO A 522 -33.06 -21.29 2.02
C PRO A 522 -33.46 -20.64 0.63
N GLY A 523 -33.96 -21.48 -0.31
CA GLY A 523 -35.04 -21.20 -1.32
C GLY A 523 -34.68 -20.40 -2.59
N GLN A 524 -35.22 -20.59 -3.81
CA GLN A 524 -36.39 -21.30 -4.35
C GLN A 524 -36.26 -21.44 -5.90
N ARG A 525 -37.04 -22.37 -6.46
CA ARG A 525 -37.23 -22.88 -7.84
C ARG A 525 -37.11 -21.93 -9.05
N GLY A 526 -36.71 -22.47 -10.20
CA GLY A 526 -36.99 -21.93 -11.55
C GLY A 526 -37.15 -23.04 -12.61
N ALA A 527 -38.19 -22.96 -13.43
CA ALA A 527 -38.54 -23.86 -14.54
C ALA A 527 -38.99 -23.05 -15.78
N GLY A 528 -38.72 -23.58 -16.99
CA GLY A 528 -39.30 -23.22 -18.31
C GLY A 528 -38.81 -21.89 -18.92
N GLU A 529 -38.75 -21.63 -20.23
CA GLU A 529 -39.10 -22.34 -21.47
C GLU A 529 -38.59 -21.43 -22.64
N SER A 530 -38.02 -21.95 -23.74
CA SER A 530 -38.56 -21.87 -25.13
C SER A 530 -37.59 -21.21 -26.15
N GLY A 531 -37.55 -21.74 -27.39
CA GLY A 531 -36.91 -21.12 -28.57
C GLY A 531 -36.23 -22.08 -29.57
N ARG A 532 -36.99 -22.59 -30.56
CA ARG A 532 -36.54 -23.38 -31.76
C ARG A 532 -36.62 -22.50 -33.06
N PRO A 533 -36.42 -23.00 -34.30
CA PRO A 533 -35.17 -23.42 -34.95
C PRO A 533 -34.99 -22.86 -36.41
N GLN A 534 -33.97 -23.37 -37.12
CA GLN A 534 -33.53 -23.08 -38.50
C GLN A 534 -34.50 -23.45 -39.64
N GLY A 535 -34.51 -22.61 -40.70
CA GLY A 535 -34.02 -22.93 -42.05
C GLY A 535 -34.82 -23.87 -43.00
N GLY A 536 -35.29 -23.31 -44.13
CA GLY A 536 -35.67 -24.06 -45.33
C GLY A 536 -36.09 -23.15 -46.52
N ARG A 537 -35.35 -23.22 -47.64
CA ARG A 537 -35.77 -22.82 -49.02
C ARG A 537 -36.35 -24.07 -49.74
N PRO A 538 -36.89 -24.07 -50.99
CA PRO A 538 -36.98 -23.01 -52.04
C PRO A 538 -38.34 -22.92 -52.83
N ASP A 539 -38.43 -21.94 -53.75
CA ASP A 539 -38.70 -22.10 -55.22
C ASP A 539 -39.78 -21.20 -55.90
N ALA A 540 -39.38 -20.75 -57.11
CA ALA A 540 -40.11 -20.34 -58.33
C ALA A 540 -41.17 -19.20 -58.42
N SER A 541 -40.81 -18.19 -59.24
CA SER A 541 -41.51 -17.70 -60.45
C SER A 541 -42.32 -16.36 -60.47
N GLN A 542 -41.97 -15.57 -61.51
CA GLN A 542 -42.73 -14.52 -62.25
C GLN A 542 -42.96 -13.13 -61.63
N PHE A 543 -42.30 -12.09 -62.16
CA PHE A 543 -42.85 -11.15 -63.17
C PHE A 543 -41.78 -10.14 -63.65
N GLU A 544 -41.74 -9.94 -64.98
CA GLU A 544 -41.03 -8.89 -65.74
C GLU A 544 -41.62 -7.48 -65.45
N ALA A 545 -41.11 -6.30 -65.84
CA ALA A 545 -40.26 -5.87 -66.95
C ALA A 545 -39.77 -4.41 -66.70
N GLY A 546 -38.76 -3.97 -67.47
CA GLY A 546 -38.66 -2.54 -67.88
C GLY A 546 -37.29 -1.85 -67.71
N ARG A 547 -36.35 -2.09 -68.64
CA ARG A 547 -35.19 -1.22 -68.93
C ARG A 547 -35.50 -0.33 -70.14
N ALA A 548 -34.95 0.90 -70.16
CA ALA A 548 -34.42 1.52 -71.38
C ALA A 548 -33.39 2.64 -71.06
N ARG A 549 -32.23 2.59 -71.74
CA ARG A 549 -31.22 3.66 -71.91
C ARG A 549 -31.50 4.41 -73.24
N PRO A 550 -30.79 5.51 -73.58
CA PRO A 550 -29.47 5.46 -74.26
C PRO A 550 -28.46 6.51 -73.72
N GLN A 551 -27.15 6.22 -73.55
CA GLN A 551 -26.01 6.29 -74.50
C GLN A 551 -25.73 7.66 -75.17
N ASN A 552 -24.58 8.25 -74.82
CA ASN A 552 -23.74 9.02 -75.76
C ASN A 552 -22.25 8.85 -75.36
N GLU A 553 -21.40 8.65 -76.36
CA GLU A 553 -19.96 8.32 -76.27
C GLU A 553 -19.06 9.56 -76.37
N GLY A 554 -17.82 9.47 -75.87
CA GLY A 554 -16.81 10.53 -75.99
C GLY A 554 -15.50 10.31 -75.23
N THR A 555 -14.78 9.24 -75.59
CA THR A 555 -13.31 9.04 -75.63
C THR A 555 -12.32 9.85 -74.74
N ALA A 556 -11.73 9.11 -73.77
CA ALA A 556 -10.30 8.74 -73.58
C ALA A 556 -9.15 9.76 -73.33
N GLY A 557 -8.49 9.55 -72.18
CA GLY A 557 -7.02 9.55 -71.96
C GLY A 557 -6.40 10.82 -71.36
N THR A 558 -5.45 10.84 -70.41
CA THR A 558 -4.73 9.85 -69.58
C THR A 558 -3.84 10.65 -68.59
N ARG A 559 -3.75 10.23 -67.32
CA ARG A 559 -2.62 10.30 -66.33
C ARG A 559 -1.84 11.62 -66.06
N GLY A 560 -1.76 12.03 -64.78
CA GLY A 560 -0.66 12.82 -64.19
C GLY A 560 0.57 11.94 -63.85
N PRO A 561 1.51 12.30 -62.93
CA PRO A 561 1.66 13.53 -62.13
C PRO A 561 3.11 14.12 -62.03
N ALA A 562 3.23 15.24 -61.30
CA ALA A 562 4.32 15.70 -60.39
C ALA A 562 5.81 15.93 -60.83
N ASP A 563 6.33 17.02 -60.24
CA ASP A 563 7.72 17.38 -59.87
C ASP A 563 8.77 17.76 -60.93
N PHE A 564 9.44 18.91 -60.71
CA PHE A 564 10.88 19.21 -60.90
C PHE A 564 11.19 20.70 -60.53
N PRO A 565 12.46 21.10 -60.24
CA PRO A 565 12.83 21.69 -58.95
C PRO A 565 13.64 23.00 -59.03
N VAL A 566 14.13 23.39 -57.86
CA VAL A 566 15.06 24.48 -57.48
C VAL A 566 16.32 24.57 -58.35
N GLU A 567 16.70 25.80 -58.72
CA GLU A 567 17.99 26.14 -59.33
C GLU A 567 18.72 27.24 -58.54
N THR A 568 20.05 27.17 -58.61
CA THR A 568 21.06 27.69 -57.67
C THR A 568 21.63 29.07 -58.01
N LYS A 569 22.19 29.74 -56.98
CA LYS A 569 23.06 30.95 -56.97
C LYS A 569 24.23 30.94 -57.99
N PRO A 570 24.83 32.11 -58.37
CA PRO A 570 25.95 32.78 -57.62
C PRO A 570 25.84 34.34 -57.58
N ALA A 571 26.14 35.04 -56.46
CA ALA A 571 27.42 35.64 -56.00
C ALA A 571 27.91 36.88 -56.78
N GLU A 572 27.89 38.09 -56.18
CA GLU A 572 29.08 38.94 -55.86
C GLU A 572 28.77 40.35 -55.33
N ALA A 573 29.60 40.76 -54.36
CA ALA A 573 30.18 42.08 -54.06
C ALA A 573 29.33 43.34 -53.71
N GLY A 574 29.66 43.91 -52.53
CA GLY A 574 30.19 45.29 -52.53
C GLY A 574 29.52 46.40 -51.70
N ALA A 575 29.96 46.51 -50.43
CA ALA A 575 30.45 47.77 -49.80
C ALA A 575 29.49 48.89 -49.28
N LYS A 576 29.75 49.24 -48.00
CA LYS A 576 29.66 50.57 -47.31
C LYS A 576 28.24 51.09 -47.01
N SER A 577 27.91 51.79 -45.92
CA SER A 577 28.56 52.24 -44.67
C SER A 577 27.50 53.08 -43.90
N SER A 578 27.78 53.43 -42.64
CA SER A 578 27.10 54.40 -41.73
C SER A 578 26.08 53.77 -40.75
N GLU A 579 26.46 53.64 -39.48
CA GLU A 579 26.12 54.54 -38.34
C GLU A 579 24.65 54.37 -37.93
N ASN A 580 24.33 53.85 -36.73
CA ASN A 580 24.43 54.64 -35.52
C ASN A 580 24.41 53.76 -34.24
N ARG A 581 25.21 54.19 -33.26
CA ARG A 581 25.28 53.68 -31.87
C ARG A 581 24.06 54.17 -31.08
N LEU A 582 23.59 53.39 -30.09
CA LEU A 582 23.63 53.72 -28.65
C LEU A 582 22.68 52.82 -27.83
N ALA A 583 23.28 51.93 -27.04
CA ALA A 583 22.93 51.63 -25.64
C ALA A 583 24.25 51.86 -24.84
N PRO A 584 24.33 51.88 -23.49
CA PRO A 584 23.39 51.33 -22.49
C PRO A 584 23.33 52.09 -21.12
N ALA A 585 22.71 51.41 -20.14
CA ALA A 585 23.02 51.40 -18.69
C ALA A 585 22.22 52.28 -17.73
N LEU A 586 21.63 51.64 -16.71
CA LEU A 586 21.79 51.91 -15.26
C LEU A 586 21.01 50.86 -14.41
N PRO A 587 21.63 50.23 -13.38
CA PRO A 587 20.91 49.54 -12.30
C PRO A 587 21.22 50.07 -10.87
N LEU A 588 20.20 50.01 -10.00
CA LEU A 588 20.18 49.94 -8.52
C LEU A 588 20.62 51.17 -7.69
N PRO A 589 20.05 51.39 -6.47
CA PRO A 589 20.45 50.64 -5.27
C PRO A 589 19.32 50.17 -4.33
N ALA A 590 19.73 49.23 -3.47
CA ALA A 590 19.00 48.62 -2.36
C ALA A 590 18.62 49.60 -1.24
N ALA A 591 17.52 49.31 -0.55
CA ALA A 591 17.16 49.92 0.73
C ALA A 591 17.09 48.85 1.82
N THR A 592 17.97 48.99 2.80
CA THR A 592 17.93 48.37 4.11
C THR A 592 16.93 49.11 5.01
N LYS A 593 16.01 48.36 5.63
CA LYS A 593 15.61 48.51 7.03
C LYS A 593 14.87 47.28 7.51
#